data_AF-F9S041-F1
#
_entry.id   AF-F9S041-F1
#
_cell.length_a   1.000
_cell.length_b   1.000
_cell.length_c   1.000
_cell.angle_alpha   90.00
_cell.angle_beta   90.00
_cell.angle_gamma   90.00
#
_symmetry.space_group_name_H-M   'P 1'
#
loop_
_entity.id
_entity.type
_entity.pdbx_description
1 polymer ?
#
loop_
_entity_poly.entity_id
_entity_poly.type
_entity_poly.pdbx_seq_one_letter_code
_entity_poly.pdbx_strand_id
1 'polypeptide(L)'
;GILFVLRTGCQWNALNATGICTSSSAHRRFQEWRDAGVFERFWQNGLIYEGVDWSSISMDGCQTKAPLAGSKKQVRIQQTERNKA
;
A
#
# COMPACT_ATOMS: atom_id res chain seq x y z
N GLY A 1 -6.71 -13.08 -8.84
CA GLY A 1 -6.70 -12.44 -7.51
C GLY A 1 -5.47 -11.58 -7.29
N ILE A 2 -4.34 -12.19 -6.92
CA ILE A 2 -3.11 -11.50 -6.51
C ILE A 2 -2.64 -10.47 -7.56
N LEU A 3 -2.44 -10.88 -8.82
CA LEU A 3 -1.95 -9.98 -9.87
C LEU A 3 -2.88 -8.79 -10.12
N PHE A 4 -4.19 -8.95 -9.96
CA PHE A 4 -5.15 -7.85 -10.07
C PHE A 4 -4.92 -6.82 -8.97
N VAL A 5 -4.77 -7.27 -7.73
CA VAL A 5 -4.46 -6.40 -6.57
C VAL A 5 -3.12 -5.69 -6.79
N LEU A 6 -2.08 -6.41 -7.22
CA LEU A 6 -0.76 -5.83 -7.48
C LEU A 6 -0.76 -4.83 -8.64
N ARG A 7 -1.56 -5.09 -9.69
CA ARG A 7 -1.63 -4.21 -10.88
C ARG A 7 -2.44 -2.94 -10.63
N THR A 8 -3.44 -3.00 -9.76
CA THR A 8 -4.39 -1.90 -9.50
C THR A 8 -4.09 -1.14 -8.21
N GLY A 9 -3.35 -1.74 -7.27
CA GLY A 9 -3.11 -1.18 -5.95
C GLY A 9 -4.36 -1.15 -5.05
N CYS A 10 -5.44 -1.84 -5.42
CA CYS A 10 -6.66 -1.85 -4.63
C CYS A 10 -6.46 -2.58 -3.29
N GLN A 11 -7.29 -2.27 -2.30
CA GLN A 11 -7.26 -3.00 -1.03
C GLN A 11 -7.66 -4.46 -1.24
N TRP A 12 -7.07 -5.39 -0.49
CA TRP A 12 -7.40 -6.82 -0.58
C TRP A 12 -8.90 -7.09 -0.46
N ASN A 13 -9.61 -6.38 0.41
CA ASN A 13 -11.06 -6.55 0.57
C ASN A 13 -11.87 -6.08 -0.65
N ALA A 14 -11.35 -5.13 -1.43
CA ALA A 14 -11.99 -4.70 -2.68
C ALA A 14 -11.97 -5.82 -3.73
N LEU A 15 -11.06 -6.80 -3.62
CA LEU A 15 -11.02 -7.95 -4.50
C LEU A 15 -12.34 -8.77 -4.44
N ASN A 16 -13.02 -8.81 -3.30
CA ASN A 16 -14.27 -9.56 -3.16
C ASN A 16 -15.36 -9.08 -4.12
N ALA A 17 -15.37 -7.78 -4.47
CA ALA A 17 -16.31 -7.22 -5.42
C ALA A 17 -16.06 -7.67 -6.87
N THR A 18 -14.88 -8.21 -7.17
CA THR A 18 -14.52 -8.63 -8.54
C THR A 18 -15.06 -10.02 -8.91
N GLY A 19 -15.49 -10.83 -7.93
CA GLY A 19 -15.92 -12.21 -8.16
C GLY A 19 -14.80 -13.19 -8.52
N ILE A 20 -13.53 -12.75 -8.64
CA ILE A 20 -12.41 -13.61 -9.06
C ILE A 20 -12.08 -14.67 -8.00
N CYS A 21 -11.88 -14.22 -6.76
CA CYS A 21 -11.66 -15.06 -5.59
C CYS A 21 -11.82 -14.24 -4.31
N THR A 22 -11.89 -14.91 -3.16
CA THR A 22 -11.96 -14.21 -1.87
C THR A 22 -10.65 -13.51 -1.53
N SER A 23 -10.77 -12.35 -0.86
CA SER A 23 -9.64 -11.56 -0.38
C SER A 23 -8.70 -12.37 0.52
N SER A 24 -9.27 -13.18 1.42
CA SER A 24 -8.52 -14.06 2.33
C SER A 24 -7.70 -15.11 1.58
N SER A 25 -8.27 -15.76 0.58
CA SER A 25 -7.56 -16.77 -0.22
C SER A 25 -6.43 -16.14 -1.03
N ALA A 26 -6.68 -14.99 -1.65
CA ALA A 26 -5.67 -14.28 -2.41
C ALA A 26 -4.52 -13.81 -1.51
N HIS A 27 -4.83 -13.26 -0.33
CA HIS A 27 -3.83 -12.77 0.60
C HIS A 27 -2.99 -13.91 1.20
N ARG A 28 -3.60 -15.03 1.56
CA ARG A 28 -2.88 -16.22 2.03
C ARG A 28 -1.90 -16.75 0.98
N ARG A 29 -2.37 -16.88 -0.27
CA ARG A 29 -1.51 -17.30 -1.40
C ARG A 29 -0.39 -16.31 -1.69
N PHE A 30 -0.65 -15.01 -1.53
CA PHE A 30 0.38 -13.98 -1.65
C PHE A 30 1.49 -14.16 -0.60
N GLN A 31 1.14 -14.44 0.65
CA GLN A 31 2.13 -14.71 1.70
C GLN A 31 2.95 -15.96 1.37
N GLU A 32 2.30 -17.06 0.97
CA GLU A 32 3.00 -18.29 0.56
C GLU A 32 3.98 -18.03 -0.60
N TRP A 33 3.59 -17.20 -1.58
CA TRP A 33 4.46 -16.83 -2.70
C TRP A 33 5.63 -15.95 -2.30
N ARG A 34 5.39 -15.00 -1.38
CA ARG A 34 6.45 -14.17 -0.81
C ARG A 34 7.47 -15.04 -0.09
N ASP A 35 7.00 -15.95 0.76
CA ASP A 35 7.86 -16.82 1.56
C ASP A 35 8.61 -17.84 0.67
N ALA A 36 8.02 -18.27 -0.44
CA ALA A 36 8.66 -19.10 -1.46
C ALA A 36 9.59 -18.32 -2.42
N GLY A 37 9.73 -17.01 -2.27
CA GLY A 37 10.60 -16.18 -3.12
C GLY A 37 10.12 -16.04 -4.57
N VAL A 38 8.82 -16.23 -4.84
CA VAL A 38 8.26 -16.17 -6.21
C VAL A 38 8.51 -14.81 -6.86
N PHE A 39 8.34 -13.72 -6.10
CA PHE A 39 8.53 -12.36 -6.63
C PHE A 39 10.00 -12.05 -6.96
N GLU A 40 10.93 -12.55 -6.14
CA GLU A 40 12.36 -12.41 -6.40
C GLU A 40 12.75 -13.14 -7.69
N ARG A 41 12.32 -14.40 -7.85
CA ARG A 41 12.57 -15.18 -9.08
C ARG A 41 11.90 -14.54 -10.29
N PHE A 42 10.69 -14.03 -10.14
CA PHE A 42 9.99 -13.32 -11.20
C PHE A 42 10.75 -12.06 -11.62
N TRP A 43 11.27 -11.30 -10.65
CA TRP A 43 12.08 -10.10 -10.89
C TRP A 43 13.42 -10.43 -11.56
N GLN A 44 14.14 -11.44 -11.07
CA GLN A 44 15.39 -11.93 -11.67
C GLN A 44 15.16 -12.38 -13.13
N ASN A 45 14.13 -13.18 -13.38
CA ASN A 45 13.81 -13.64 -14.74
C ASN A 45 13.36 -12.49 -15.66
N GLY A 46 12.63 -11.50 -15.13
CA GLY A 46 12.28 -10.29 -15.88
C GLY A 46 13.50 -9.48 -16.28
N LEU A 47 14.54 -9.44 -15.45
CA LEU A 47 15.77 -8.68 -15.69
C LEU A 47 16.83 -9.44 -16.49
N ILE A 48 16.82 -10.78 -16.48
CA ILE A 48 17.64 -11.60 -17.39
C ILE A 48 17.25 -11.32 -18.86
N TYR A 49 15.99 -10.96 -19.11
CA TYR A 49 15.55 -10.55 -20.45
C TYR A 49 16.07 -9.15 -20.87
N GLU A 50 16.42 -8.30 -19.89
CA GLU A 50 16.83 -6.91 -20.10
C GLU A 50 18.36 -6.71 -20.01
N GLY A 51 19.14 -7.75 -19.68
CA GLY A 51 20.61 -7.70 -19.67
C GLY A 51 21.23 -6.77 -18.61
N VAL A 52 20.59 -6.63 -17.46
CA VAL A 52 21.00 -5.67 -16.41
C VAL A 52 22.19 -6.18 -15.58
N ASP A 53 23.21 -5.33 -15.41
CA ASP A 53 24.34 -5.55 -14.48
C ASP A 53 23.92 -5.24 -13.04
N TRP A 54 23.90 -6.29 -12.22
CA TRP A 54 23.46 -6.25 -10.83
C TRP A 54 24.47 -5.63 -9.87
N SER A 55 25.71 -5.39 -10.30
CA SER A 55 26.74 -4.75 -9.47
C SER A 55 26.44 -3.27 -9.18
N SER A 56 25.51 -2.65 -9.94
CA SER A 56 25.20 -1.23 -9.87
C SER A 56 23.70 -0.96 -10.00
N ILE A 57 22.90 -1.43 -9.03
CA ILE A 57 21.50 -1.01 -8.88
C ILE A 57 21.38 -0.10 -7.66
N SER A 58 21.10 1.19 -7.87
CA SER A 58 20.73 2.13 -6.80
C SER A 58 19.20 2.27 -6.74
N MET A 59 18.60 1.94 -5.60
CA MET A 59 17.17 2.18 -5.35
C MET A 59 16.97 3.56 -4.74
N ASP A 60 16.53 4.56 -5.51
CA ASP A 60 16.06 5.84 -4.94
C ASP A 60 14.55 5.73 -4.64
N GLY A 61 14.24 5.32 -3.41
CA GLY A 61 12.88 5.20 -2.92
C GLY A 61 12.49 6.37 -2.03
N CYS A 62 11.94 7.44 -2.60
CA CYS A 62 11.33 8.51 -1.81
C CYS A 62 9.96 8.06 -1.26
N GLN A 63 9.94 7.48 -0.06
CA GLN A 63 8.70 7.20 0.68
C GLN A 63 8.31 8.40 1.56
N THR A 64 7.89 9.50 0.96
CA THR A 64 7.21 10.55 1.74
C THR A 64 5.78 10.10 2.02
N LYS A 65 5.40 10.07 3.30
CA LYS A 65 4.02 9.83 3.70
C LYS A 65 3.15 10.92 3.09
N ALA A 66 2.03 10.55 2.47
CA ALA A 66 1.01 11.51 2.11
C ALA A 66 0.59 12.29 3.37
N PRO A 67 0.48 13.63 3.33
CA PRO A 67 0.01 14.40 4.47
C PRO A 67 -1.34 13.86 4.94
N LEU A 68 -1.46 13.55 6.23
CA LEU A 68 -2.74 13.19 6.83
C LEU A 68 -3.66 14.42 6.74
N ALA A 69 -4.63 14.38 5.82
CA ALA A 69 -5.72 15.34 5.80
C ALA A 69 -6.64 15.06 7.00
N GLY A 70 -6.51 15.85 8.07
CA GLY A 70 -7.55 15.90 9.10
C GLY A 70 -7.07 16.12 10.53
N SER A 71 -6.93 17.38 10.93
CA SER A 71 -7.28 17.79 12.29
C SER A 71 -8.23 18.98 12.19
N LYS A 72 -9.54 18.73 12.34
CA LYS A 72 -10.53 19.80 12.50
C LYS A 72 -10.21 20.53 13.81
N LYS A 73 -9.73 21.78 13.73
CA LYS A 73 -9.59 22.66 14.88
C LYS A 73 -10.98 23.16 15.27
N GLN A 74 -11.65 22.48 16.20
CA GLN A 74 -12.83 23.06 16.85
C GLN A 74 -12.35 24.19 17.76
N VAL A 75 -12.42 25.42 17.27
CA VAL A 75 -12.27 26.61 18.11
C VAL A 75 -13.56 26.76 18.91
N ARG A 76 -13.52 26.40 20.20
CA ARG A 76 -14.61 26.69 21.14
C ARG A 76 -14.49 28.16 21.55
N ILE A 77 -15.35 29.02 21.00
CA ILE A 77 -15.50 30.39 21.48
C ILE A 77 -16.24 30.30 22.83
N GLN A 78 -15.57 30.70 23.92
CA GLN A 78 -16.21 30.86 25.23
C GLN A 78 -16.84 32.25 25.29
N GLN A 79 -18.15 32.28 25.53
CA GLN A 79 -18.93 33.47 25.79
C GLN A 79 -18.78 33.79 27.29
N THR A 80 -18.02 34.82 27.65
CA THR A 80 -17.94 35.26 29.05
C THR A 80 -19.06 36.23 29.34
N GLU A 81 -20.07 35.72 30.04
CA GLU A 81 -21.10 36.53 30.67
C GLU A 81 -20.53 37.42 31.79
N ARG A 82 -21.20 38.55 31.88
CA ARG A 82 -21.14 39.68 32.81
C ARG A 82 -21.22 39.26 34.30
N ASN A 83 -20.31 39.73 35.15
CA ASN A 83 -20.50 39.87 36.61
C ASN A 83 -19.55 40.95 37.14
N LYS A 84 -20.04 42.17 37.43
CA LYS A 84 -20.48 42.67 38.75
C LYS A 84 -19.47 42.42 39.88
N ALA A 85 -18.70 43.47 40.19
CA ALA A 85 -18.32 43.92 41.52
C ALA A 85 -18.20 45.44 41.47
#